data_AF-A0A6L7WRT7-F1
#
_entry.id   AF-A0A6L7WRT7-F1
#
_cell.length_a   1.000
_cell.length_b   1.000
_cell.length_c   1.000
_cell.angle_alpha   90.00
_cell.angle_beta   90.00
_cell.angle_gamma   90.00
#
_symmetry.space_group_name_H-M   'P 1'
#
loop_
_entity.id
_entity.type
_entity.pdbx_description
1 polymer ?
#
loop_
_entity_poly.entity_id
_entity_poly.type
_entity_poly.pdbx_seq_one_letter_code
_entity_poly.pdbx_strand_id
1 'polypeptide(L)'
;AGDHPRRAAEYERKAMLLLKRVEAGEMDAGEAERLATAALAKKEDAMQQAVRVGGDHQTQQRMADQLQAKVEDLKRQINKYQNELITLRARARTASSMRKINQQLAGADASGTVAMLEKMKHKVQEEESLAEAYDQLADVGGTIEEDIDKALSAPSPSSGADALAELKKKMGMATA
;
A
#
# COMPACT_ATOMS: atom_id res chain seq x y z
N ALA A 1 -2.45 30.57 -7.33
CA ALA A 1 -3.65 30.55 -6.48
C ALA A 1 -4.04 31.91 -5.88
N GLY A 2 -3.15 32.92 -5.79
CA GLY A 2 -3.43 34.17 -5.06
C GLY A 2 -4.18 35.29 -5.81
N ASP A 3 -4.37 35.20 -7.13
CA ASP A 3 -4.84 36.36 -7.91
C ASP A 3 -6.37 36.54 -7.90
N HIS A 4 -7.14 35.45 -7.83
CA HIS A 4 -8.60 35.49 -7.78
C HIS A 4 -9.15 36.13 -6.48
N PRO A 5 -8.68 35.78 -5.26
CA PRO A 5 -9.14 36.46 -4.04
C PRO A 5 -8.69 37.92 -3.97
N ARG A 6 -7.50 38.26 -4.51
CA ARG A 6 -7.05 39.65 -4.64
C ARG A 6 -7.96 40.46 -5.57
N ARG A 7 -8.32 39.91 -6.74
CA ARG A 7 -9.28 40.51 -7.67
C ARG A 7 -10.66 40.71 -7.04
N ALA A 8 -11.15 39.74 -6.27
CA ALA A 8 -12.41 39.87 -5.55
C ALA A 8 -12.37 41.06 -4.56
N ALA A 9 -11.30 41.18 -3.78
CA ALA A 9 -11.10 42.30 -2.85
C ALA A 9 -10.96 43.66 -3.58
N GLU A 10 -10.37 43.69 -4.77
CA GLU A 10 -10.31 44.91 -5.58
C GLU A 10 -11.68 45.34 -6.12
N TYR A 11 -12.50 44.40 -6.58
CA TYR A 11 -13.86 44.71 -7.03
C TYR A 11 -14.75 45.20 -5.88
N GLU A 12 -14.58 44.62 -4.69
CA GLU A 12 -15.24 45.09 -3.47
C GLU A 12 -14.82 46.53 -3.10
N ARG A 13 -13.52 46.84 -3.15
CA ARG A 13 -13.04 48.22 -2.92
C ARG A 13 -13.59 49.19 -3.96
N LYS A 14 -13.65 48.79 -5.24
CA LYS A 14 -14.22 49.61 -6.30
C LYS A 14 -15.71 49.89 -6.08
N ALA A 15 -16.49 48.88 -5.67
CA ALA A 15 -17.89 49.04 -5.32
C ALA A 15 -18.07 50.03 -4.14
N MET A 16 -17.27 49.90 -3.08
CA MET A 16 -17.32 50.83 -1.94
C MET A 16 -16.95 52.26 -2.30
N LEU A 17 -15.96 52.47 -3.18
CA LEU A 17 -15.58 53.81 -3.64
C LEU A 17 -16.67 54.47 -4.49
N LEU A 18 -17.40 53.70 -5.30
CA LEU A 18 -18.51 54.20 -6.10
C LEU A 18 -19.66 54.69 -5.20
N LEU A 19 -20.00 53.93 -4.15
CA LEU A 19 -21.02 54.34 -3.18
C LEU A 19 -20.64 55.61 -2.41
N LYS A 20 -19.38 55.72 -1.97
CA LYS A 20 -18.88 56.94 -1.30
C LYS A 20 -18.95 58.18 -2.18
N ARG A 21 -18.76 58.04 -3.50
CA ARG A 21 -18.87 59.15 -4.45
C ARG A 21 -20.32 59.61 -4.65
N VAL A 22 -21.29 58.70 -4.54
CA VAL A 22 -22.72 59.06 -4.51
C VAL A 22 -23.06 59.82 -3.24
N GLU A 23 -22.57 59.37 -2.07
CA GLU A 23 -22.77 60.06 -0.80
C GLU A 23 -22.17 61.49 -0.81
N ALA A 24 -21.06 61.69 -1.53
CA ALA A 24 -20.43 62.99 -1.74
C ALA A 24 -21.14 63.87 -2.81
N GLY A 25 -22.13 63.33 -3.52
CA GLY A 25 -22.82 64.03 -4.62
C GLY A 25 -22.00 64.20 -5.90
N GLU A 26 -20.88 63.47 -6.03
CA GLU A 26 -19.94 63.56 -7.17
C GLU A 26 -20.36 62.69 -8.36
N MET A 27 -21.42 61.89 -8.21
CA MET A 27 -21.88 60.93 -9.21
C MET A 27 -23.39 60.73 -9.14
N ASP A 28 -24.01 60.45 -10.28
CA ASP A 28 -25.42 60.05 -10.35
C ASP A 28 -25.64 58.72 -9.63
N ALA A 29 -26.69 58.67 -8.80
CA ALA A 29 -26.99 57.50 -7.98
C ALA A 29 -27.33 56.26 -8.83
N GLY A 30 -28.05 56.44 -9.95
CA GLY A 30 -28.44 55.33 -10.83
C GLY A 30 -27.26 54.73 -11.58
N GLU A 31 -26.34 55.56 -12.08
CA GLU A 31 -25.11 55.08 -12.72
C GLU A 31 -24.16 54.40 -11.73
N ALA A 32 -24.03 54.95 -10.53
CA ALA A 32 -23.21 54.36 -9.47
C ALA A 32 -23.72 53.00 -9.00
N GLU A 33 -25.03 52.86 -8.80
CA GLU A 33 -25.67 51.61 -8.38
C GLU A 33 -25.49 50.52 -9.43
N ARG A 34 -25.62 50.87 -10.72
CA ARG A 34 -25.32 49.96 -11.84
C ARG A 34 -23.87 49.49 -11.81
N LEU A 35 -22.92 50.41 -11.65
CA LEU A 35 -21.49 50.10 -11.64
C LEU A 35 -21.07 49.30 -10.39
N ALA A 36 -21.63 49.61 -9.23
CA ALA A 36 -21.40 48.88 -7.99
C ALA A 36 -21.94 47.44 -8.09
N THR A 37 -23.15 47.27 -8.65
CA THR A 37 -23.74 45.95 -8.89
C THR A 37 -22.88 45.13 -9.86
N ALA A 38 -22.41 45.72 -10.95
CA ALA A 38 -21.50 45.06 -11.89
C ALA A 38 -20.15 44.69 -11.26
N ALA A 39 -19.62 45.52 -10.35
CA ALA A 39 -18.40 45.21 -9.61
C ALA A 39 -18.62 44.04 -8.63
N LEU A 40 -19.74 44.01 -7.92
CA LEU A 40 -20.10 42.89 -7.03
C LEU A 40 -20.31 41.58 -7.79
N ALA A 41 -20.94 41.61 -8.96
CA ALA A 41 -21.04 40.43 -9.83
C ALA A 41 -19.65 39.90 -10.22
N LYS A 42 -18.71 40.78 -10.58
CA LYS A 42 -17.31 40.39 -10.89
C LYS A 42 -16.55 39.86 -9.68
N LYS A 43 -16.85 40.35 -8.46
CA LYS A 43 -16.30 39.80 -7.21
C LYS A 43 -16.75 38.35 -7.05
N GLU A 44 -18.04 38.10 -7.23
CA GLU A 44 -18.63 36.78 -7.07
C GLU A 44 -18.08 35.78 -8.11
N ASP A 45 -17.98 36.19 -9.37
CA ASP A 45 -17.33 35.40 -10.42
C ASP A 45 -15.88 35.04 -10.07
N ALA A 46 -15.11 36.02 -9.58
CA ALA A 46 -13.72 35.79 -9.17
C ALA A 46 -13.62 34.82 -7.99
N MET A 47 -14.55 34.89 -7.03
CA MET A 47 -14.61 33.96 -5.90
C MET A 47 -14.99 32.55 -6.34
N GLN A 48 -15.97 32.40 -7.23
CA GLN A 48 -16.35 31.09 -7.78
C GLN A 48 -15.19 30.45 -8.56
N GLN A 49 -14.45 31.24 -9.34
CA GLN A 49 -13.24 30.76 -10.02
C GLN A 49 -12.16 30.32 -9.01
N ALA A 50 -11.96 31.06 -7.92
CA ALA A 50 -11.01 30.67 -6.88
C ALA A 50 -11.34 29.31 -6.27
N VAL A 51 -12.62 29.05 -5.98
CA VAL A 51 -13.10 27.77 -5.43
C VAL A 51 -12.88 26.65 -6.44
N ARG A 52 -13.25 26.84 -7.72
CA ARG A 52 -13.06 25.84 -8.78
C ARG A 52 -11.60 25.48 -8.95
N VAL A 53 -10.74 26.49 -9.16
CA VAL A 53 -9.29 26.30 -9.34
C VAL A 53 -8.65 25.65 -8.09
N GLY A 54 -9.13 25.99 -6.89
CA GLY A 54 -8.69 25.35 -5.65
C GLY A 54 -9.03 23.85 -5.60
N GLY A 55 -10.26 23.49 -5.99
CA GLY A 55 -10.70 22.10 -6.07
C GLY A 55 -9.96 21.31 -7.14
N ASP A 56 -9.76 21.90 -8.32
CA ASP A 56 -8.99 21.29 -9.41
C ASP A 56 -7.54 21.04 -8.98
N HIS A 57 -6.92 22.01 -8.31
CA HIS A 57 -5.56 21.87 -7.79
C HIS A 57 -5.45 20.74 -6.76
N GLN A 58 -6.37 20.64 -5.82
CA GLN A 58 -6.39 19.51 -4.86
C GLN A 58 -6.55 18.16 -5.56
N THR A 59 -7.40 18.10 -6.58
CA THR A 59 -7.61 16.86 -7.36
C THR A 59 -6.35 16.48 -8.11
N GLN A 60 -5.71 17.43 -8.80
CA GLN A 60 -4.45 17.22 -9.51
C GLN A 60 -3.31 16.83 -8.58
N GLN A 61 -3.22 17.44 -7.38
CA GLN A 61 -2.23 17.07 -6.38
C GLN A 61 -2.40 15.60 -5.95
N ARG A 62 -3.63 15.18 -5.65
CA ARG A 62 -3.92 13.77 -5.30
C ARG A 62 -3.53 12.81 -6.43
N MET A 63 -3.83 13.18 -7.68
CA MET A 63 -3.44 12.36 -8.84
C MET A 63 -1.92 12.27 -9.00
N ALA A 64 -1.19 13.38 -8.76
CA ALA A 64 0.27 13.39 -8.79
C ALA A 64 0.87 12.49 -7.70
N ASP A 65 0.35 12.57 -6.47
CA ASP A 65 0.80 11.74 -5.35
C ASP A 65 0.55 10.24 -5.64
N GLN A 66 -0.62 9.91 -6.20
CA GLN A 66 -0.93 8.54 -6.62
C GLN A 66 0.01 8.05 -7.73
N LEU A 67 0.33 8.90 -8.71
CA LEU A 67 1.25 8.55 -9.78
C LEU A 67 2.66 8.32 -9.23
N GLN A 68 3.12 9.17 -8.30
CA GLN A 68 4.41 9.01 -7.63
C GLN A 68 4.49 7.68 -6.89
N ALA A 69 3.45 7.32 -6.13
CA ALA A 69 3.38 6.03 -5.43
C ALA A 69 3.46 4.84 -6.41
N LYS A 70 2.78 4.90 -7.55
CA LYS A 70 2.85 3.88 -8.61
C LYS A 70 4.24 3.80 -9.23
N VAL A 71 4.90 4.94 -9.47
CA VAL A 71 6.27 4.97 -10.00
C VAL A 71 7.25 4.32 -9.02
N GLU A 72 7.14 4.61 -7.72
CA GLU A 72 7.98 3.99 -6.70
C GLU A 72 7.72 2.47 -6.60
N ASP A 73 6.48 2.02 -6.77
CA ASP A 73 6.18 0.59 -6.83
C ASP A 73 6.80 -0.09 -8.05
N LEU A 74 6.66 0.51 -9.24
CA LEU A 74 7.29 0.02 -10.46
C LEU A 74 8.82 -0.06 -10.32
N LYS A 75 9.46 0.93 -9.69
CA LYS A 75 10.91 0.88 -9.40
C LYS A 75 11.27 -0.31 -8.52
N ARG A 76 10.51 -0.57 -7.45
CA ARG A 76 10.72 -1.75 -6.58
C ARG A 76 10.56 -3.05 -7.35
N GLN A 77 9.52 -3.17 -8.19
CA GLN A 77 9.30 -4.35 -9.02
C GLN A 77 10.43 -4.57 -10.03
N ILE A 78 10.90 -3.50 -10.68
CA ILE A 78 12.06 -3.57 -11.61
C ILE A 78 13.29 -4.09 -10.88
N ASN A 79 13.62 -3.55 -9.71
CA ASN A 79 14.77 -4.02 -8.93
C ASN A 79 14.64 -5.51 -8.55
N LYS A 80 13.43 -5.94 -8.15
CA LYS A 80 13.14 -7.35 -7.86
C LYS A 80 13.41 -8.23 -9.10
N TYR A 81 12.83 -7.87 -10.24
CA TYR A 81 13.00 -8.65 -11.47
C TYR A 81 14.44 -8.62 -12.01
N GLN A 82 15.17 -7.53 -11.82
CA GLN A 82 16.59 -7.46 -12.16
C GLN A 82 17.41 -8.46 -11.33
N ASN A 83 17.15 -8.55 -10.03
CA ASN A 83 17.82 -9.52 -9.15
C ASN A 83 17.47 -10.96 -9.54
N GLU A 84 16.19 -11.25 -9.76
CA GLU A 84 15.74 -12.57 -10.23
C GLU A 84 16.40 -12.95 -11.56
N LEU A 85 16.52 -12.01 -12.50
CA LEU A 85 17.15 -12.22 -13.79
C LEU A 85 18.66 -12.46 -13.67
N ILE A 86 19.36 -11.80 -12.74
CA ILE A 86 20.77 -12.09 -12.45
C ILE A 86 20.91 -13.53 -11.90
N THR A 87 20.07 -13.91 -10.93
CA THR A 87 20.06 -15.27 -10.38
C THR A 87 19.76 -16.31 -11.45
N LEU A 88 18.78 -16.05 -12.31
CA LEU A 88 18.39 -16.97 -13.38
C LEU A 88 19.50 -17.12 -14.42
N ARG A 89 20.18 -16.02 -14.79
CA ARG A 89 21.36 -16.06 -15.67
C ARG A 89 22.51 -16.87 -15.06
N ALA A 90 22.78 -16.69 -13.76
CA ALA A 90 23.80 -17.46 -13.06
C ALA A 90 23.47 -18.96 -13.07
N ARG A 91 22.23 -19.32 -12.74
CA ARG A 91 21.74 -20.72 -12.78
C ARG A 91 21.82 -21.31 -14.17
N ALA A 92 21.40 -20.58 -15.20
CA ALA A 92 21.48 -21.04 -16.59
C ALA A 92 22.94 -21.28 -17.02
N ARG A 93 23.87 -20.40 -16.64
CA ARG A 93 25.29 -20.58 -16.91
C ARG A 93 25.83 -21.82 -16.21
N THR A 94 25.56 -22.01 -14.92
CA THR A 94 25.97 -23.19 -14.16
C THR A 94 25.40 -24.48 -14.75
N ALA A 95 24.11 -24.50 -15.08
CA ALA A 95 23.47 -25.65 -15.73
C ALA A 95 24.11 -25.97 -17.08
N SER A 96 24.42 -24.96 -17.91
CA SER A 96 25.12 -25.16 -19.18
C SER A 96 26.53 -25.72 -19.00
N SER A 97 27.26 -25.27 -17.98
CA SER A 97 28.60 -25.77 -17.65
C SER A 97 28.55 -27.20 -17.12
N MET A 98 27.63 -27.49 -16.20
CA MET A 98 27.39 -28.85 -15.69
C MET A 98 27.01 -29.80 -16.83
N ARG A 99 26.15 -29.37 -17.77
CA ARG A 99 25.82 -30.16 -18.95
C ARG A 99 27.05 -30.47 -19.80
N LYS A 100 27.92 -29.49 -20.06
CA LYS A 100 29.17 -29.71 -20.81
C LYS A 100 30.12 -30.65 -20.08
N ILE A 101 30.28 -30.49 -18.77
CA ILE A 101 31.08 -31.38 -17.91
C ILE A 101 30.54 -32.81 -18.01
N ASN A 102 29.23 -33.00 -17.80
CA ASN A 102 28.60 -34.31 -17.89
C ASN A 102 28.72 -34.93 -19.29
N GLN A 103 28.62 -34.13 -20.35
CA GLN A 103 28.79 -34.60 -21.72
C GLN A 103 30.24 -35.02 -22.00
N GLN A 104 31.22 -34.29 -21.49
CA GLN A 104 32.64 -34.66 -21.61
C GLN A 104 32.97 -35.89 -20.76
N LEU A 105 32.45 -36.00 -19.54
CA LEU A 105 32.58 -37.19 -18.70
C LEU A 105 31.95 -38.43 -19.36
N ALA A 106 30.77 -38.29 -19.97
CA ALA A 106 30.09 -39.39 -20.65
C ALA A 106 30.77 -39.78 -21.98
N GLY A 107 31.40 -38.83 -22.67
CA GLY A 107 32.13 -39.08 -23.91
C GLY A 107 33.58 -39.56 -23.72
N ALA A 108 34.17 -39.38 -22.53
CA ALA A 108 35.60 -39.64 -22.30
C ALA A 108 35.93 -41.09 -21.89
N ASP A 109 34.98 -41.91 -21.45
CA ASP A 109 35.25 -43.33 -21.19
C ASP A 109 33.94 -44.13 -21.03
N ALA A 110 33.84 -45.30 -21.69
CA ALA A 110 32.75 -46.26 -21.46
C ALA A 110 32.69 -46.77 -19.99
N SER A 111 33.77 -46.59 -19.23
CA SER A 111 33.87 -46.82 -17.78
C SER A 111 33.26 -45.66 -16.95
N GLY A 112 33.34 -44.42 -17.44
CA GLY A 112 32.86 -43.23 -16.73
C GLY A 112 31.34 -43.10 -16.64
N THR A 113 30.60 -43.68 -17.59
CA THR A 113 29.12 -43.70 -17.60
C THR A 113 28.56 -44.60 -16.50
N VAL A 114 29.20 -45.74 -16.22
CA VAL A 114 28.84 -46.63 -15.10
C VAL A 114 29.14 -45.96 -13.76
N ALA A 115 30.31 -45.30 -13.63
CA ALA A 115 30.64 -44.55 -12.42
C ALA A 115 29.71 -43.35 -12.17
N MET A 116 29.20 -42.71 -13.23
CA MET A 116 28.19 -41.64 -13.13
C MET A 116 26.83 -42.19 -12.71
N LEU A 117 26.40 -43.33 -13.24
CA LEU A 117 25.18 -44.02 -12.80
C LEU A 117 25.25 -44.44 -11.33
N GLU A 118 26.39 -44.98 -10.88
CA GLU A 118 26.60 -45.29 -9.45
C GLU A 118 26.58 -44.04 -8.58
N LYS A 119 27.23 -42.93 -9.01
CA LYS A 119 27.14 -41.64 -8.29
C LYS A 119 25.72 -41.09 -8.23
N MET A 120 24.95 -41.20 -9.31
CA MET A 120 23.54 -40.75 -9.34
C MET A 120 22.67 -41.63 -8.45
N LYS A 121 22.87 -42.95 -8.46
CA LYS A 121 22.20 -43.87 -7.55
C LYS A 121 22.48 -43.53 -6.08
N HIS A 122 23.74 -43.30 -5.74
CA HIS A 122 24.14 -42.94 -4.38
C HIS A 122 23.53 -41.60 -3.93
N LYS A 123 23.47 -40.61 -4.84
CA LYS A 123 22.91 -39.29 -4.57
C LYS A 123 21.38 -39.31 -4.44
N VAL A 124 20.69 -40.11 -5.25
CA VAL A 124 19.25 -40.36 -5.12
C VAL A 124 18.96 -41.03 -3.78
N GLN A 125 19.74 -42.04 -3.41
CA GLN A 125 19.58 -42.74 -2.13
C GLN A 125 19.82 -41.83 -0.92
N GLU A 126 20.79 -40.91 -1.00
CA GLU A 126 20.98 -39.85 0.00
C GLU A 126 19.81 -38.87 0.06
N GLU A 127 19.28 -38.40 -1.08
CA GLU A 127 18.13 -37.49 -1.11
C GLU A 127 16.84 -38.18 -0.62
N GLU A 128 16.63 -39.46 -0.93
CA GLU A 128 15.53 -40.28 -0.40
C GLU A 128 15.66 -40.45 1.12
N SER A 129 16.86 -40.74 1.63
CA SER A 129 17.11 -40.83 3.08
C SER A 129 16.90 -39.49 3.79
N LEU A 130 17.26 -38.37 3.13
CA LEU A 130 17.04 -37.02 3.65
C LEU A 130 15.54 -36.68 3.67
N ALA A 131 14.81 -37.06 2.62
CA ALA A 131 13.37 -36.89 2.54
C ALA A 131 12.64 -37.71 3.61
N GLU A 132 13.03 -38.97 3.82
CA GLU A 132 12.53 -39.79 4.94
C GLU A 132 12.84 -39.17 6.30
N ALA A 133 14.04 -38.60 6.48
CA ALA A 133 14.39 -37.90 7.71
C ALA A 133 13.54 -36.64 7.92
N TYR A 134 13.23 -35.88 6.86
CA TYR A 134 12.32 -34.73 6.93
C TYR A 134 10.87 -35.14 7.18
N ASP A 135 10.40 -36.26 6.61
CA ASP A 135 9.07 -36.82 6.85
C ASP A 135 8.93 -37.28 8.31
N GLN A 136 9.97 -37.94 8.85
CA GLN A 136 10.07 -38.27 10.27
C GLN A 136 10.20 -37.03 11.17
N LEU A 137 10.85 -35.95 10.72
CA LEU A 137 10.94 -34.71 11.47
C LEU A 137 9.60 -33.96 11.50
N ALA A 138 8.83 -34.04 10.41
CA ALA A 138 7.46 -33.51 10.35
C ALA A 138 6.50 -34.31 11.26
N ASP A 139 6.74 -35.61 11.44
CA ASP A 139 6.01 -36.46 12.40
C ASP A 139 6.40 -36.20 13.87
N VAL A 140 7.61 -35.66 14.12
CA VAL A 140 8.13 -35.38 15.48
C VAL A 140 8.03 -33.89 15.88
N GLY A 141 7.65 -33.00 14.97
CA GLY A 141 7.70 -31.55 15.16
C GLY A 141 6.35 -30.85 15.10
N GLY A 142 5.55 -30.97 16.16
CA GLY A 142 4.53 -29.96 16.44
C GLY A 142 5.22 -28.60 16.51
N THR A 143 4.80 -27.66 15.65
CA THR A 143 5.51 -26.39 15.47
C THR A 143 5.45 -25.55 16.75
N ILE A 144 6.39 -24.62 16.91
CA ILE A 144 6.32 -23.62 17.98
C ILE A 144 4.98 -22.86 17.92
N GLU A 145 4.39 -22.67 16.73
CA GLU A 145 3.02 -22.18 16.57
C GLU A 145 1.96 -23.09 17.22
N GLU A 146 2.04 -24.42 17.11
CA GLU A 146 1.12 -25.34 17.79
C GLU A 146 1.27 -25.32 19.32
N ASP A 147 2.51 -25.15 19.81
CA ASP A 147 2.77 -24.97 21.24
C ASP A 147 2.28 -23.58 21.75
N ILE A 148 2.37 -22.54 20.92
CA ILE A 148 1.79 -21.22 21.19
C ILE A 148 0.26 -21.29 21.20
N ASP A 149 -0.36 -21.97 20.24
CA ASP A 149 -1.82 -22.13 20.17
C ASP A 149 -2.36 -23.02 21.30
N LYS A 150 -1.60 -24.02 21.76
CA LYS A 150 -1.92 -24.77 23.00
C LYS A 150 -1.78 -23.91 24.26
N ALA A 151 -0.76 -23.07 24.34
CA ALA A 151 -0.58 -22.15 25.47
C ALA A 151 -1.66 -21.06 25.51
N LEU A 152 -2.14 -20.60 24.35
CA LEU A 152 -3.24 -19.65 24.22
C LEU A 152 -4.62 -20.31 24.36
N SER A 153 -4.75 -21.59 24.03
CA SER A 153 -5.97 -22.39 24.23
C SER A 153 -6.07 -23.00 25.62
N ALA A 154 -5.08 -22.80 26.50
CA ALA A 154 -5.24 -23.08 27.92
C ALA A 154 -6.38 -22.21 28.46
N PRO A 155 -7.51 -22.80 28.88
CA PRO A 155 -8.65 -22.01 29.32
C PRO A 155 -8.28 -21.25 30.58
N SER A 156 -8.30 -19.92 30.49
CA SER A 156 -8.42 -19.07 31.68
C SER A 156 -9.69 -19.51 32.43
N PRO A 157 -9.64 -19.74 33.75
CA PRO A 157 -10.77 -20.28 34.51
C PRO A 157 -11.79 -19.17 34.76
N SER A 158 -12.69 -18.89 33.80
CA SER A 158 -13.70 -17.84 33.99
C SER A 158 -15.03 -18.04 33.24
N SER A 159 -15.50 -19.27 33.02
CA SER A 159 -16.80 -19.49 32.34
C SER A 159 -17.91 -20.12 33.18
N GLY A 160 -17.74 -20.27 34.49
CA GLY A 160 -18.81 -20.78 35.39
C GLY A 160 -19.30 -19.77 36.43
N ALA A 161 -18.38 -19.03 37.05
CA ALA A 161 -18.70 -18.20 38.22
C ALA A 161 -19.47 -16.91 37.84
N ASP A 162 -19.08 -16.25 36.75
CA ASP A 162 -19.72 -14.99 36.31
C ASP A 162 -21.13 -15.24 35.75
N ALA A 163 -21.32 -16.33 35.01
CA ALA A 163 -22.64 -16.73 34.50
C ALA A 163 -23.63 -17.07 35.63
N LEU A 164 -23.15 -17.68 36.73
CA LEU A 164 -23.98 -18.00 37.88
C LEU A 164 -24.31 -16.74 38.72
N ALA A 165 -23.38 -15.79 38.82
CA ALA A 165 -23.59 -14.51 39.50
C ALA A 165 -24.65 -13.66 38.80
N GLU A 166 -24.63 -13.60 37.46
CA GLU A 166 -25.68 -12.92 36.69
C GLU A 166 -27.04 -13.62 36.79
N LEU A 167 -27.07 -14.96 36.81
CA LEU A 167 -28.32 -15.71 36.96
C LEU A 167 -28.93 -15.48 38.35
N LYS A 168 -28.14 -15.51 39.43
CA LYS A 168 -28.61 -15.23 40.80
C LYS A 168 -29.13 -13.80 40.97
N LYS A 169 -28.49 -12.84 40.29
CA LYS A 169 -28.92 -11.43 40.26
C LYS A 169 -30.24 -11.26 39.50
N LYS A 170 -30.43 -11.97 38.38
CA LYS A 170 -31.70 -11.98 37.64
C LYS A 170 -32.84 -12.70 38.37
N MET A 171 -32.52 -13.71 39.18
CA MET A 171 -33.51 -14.50 39.94
C MET A 171 -33.83 -13.92 41.32
N GLY A 172 -33.28 -12.75 41.68
CA GLY A 172 -33.56 -12.07 42.96
C GLY A 172 -33.03 -12.80 44.20
N MET A 173 -32.08 -13.73 44.03
CA MET A 173 -31.54 -14.58 45.11
C MET A 173 -30.13 -14.12 45.53
N ALA A 174 -29.93 -12.82 45.71
CA ALA A 174 -28.75 -12.30 46.38
C ALA A 174 -29.04 -12.24 47.89
N THR A 175 -28.65 -13.28 48.63
CA THR A 175 -28.48 -13.17 50.08
C THR A 175 -27.29 -12.24 50.36
N ALA A 176 -27.48 -11.34 51.32
CA ALA A 176 -26.59 -10.28 51.82
C ALA A 176 -25.08 -10.47 51.63
#